data_AF-A0A847XC52-F1
#
_entry.id   AF-A0A847XC52-F1
#
_cell.length_a   1.000
_cell.length_b   1.000
_cell.length_c   1.000
_cell.angle_alpha   90.00
_cell.angle_beta   90.00
_cell.angle_gamma   90.00
#
_symmetry.space_group_name_H-M   'P 1'
#
loop_
_entity.id
_entity.type
_entity.pdbx_description
1 polymer ?
#
loop_
_entity_poly.entity_id
_entity_poly.type
_entity_poly.pdbx_seq_one_letter_code
_entity_poly.pdbx_strand_id
1 'polypeptide(L)' 'MKRKDAISWDDYFMGIAHLSALRSKDPSTQVGACIVDENKKIVGIGYNGLPIGLSDDEFPWEREGDFINSKYA' A
#
# COMPACT_ATOMS: atom_id res chain seq x y z
N MET A 1 -31.57 15.73 -10.07
CA MET A 1 -30.45 15.93 -11.02
C MET A 1 -29.22 15.22 -10.46
N LYS A 2 -28.47 14.42 -11.23
CA LYS A 2 -27.25 13.75 -10.76
C LYS A 2 -26.01 14.52 -11.20
N ARG A 3 -24.98 14.50 -10.36
CA ARG A 3 -23.63 15.01 -10.67
C ARG A 3 -23.06 14.22 -11.85
N LYS A 4 -22.53 14.91 -12.87
CA LYS A 4 -22.01 14.28 -14.10
C LYS A 4 -20.51 13.92 -14.04
N ASP A 5 -19.81 14.50 -13.09
CA ASP A 5 -18.37 14.36 -12.84
C ASP A 5 -18.09 13.46 -11.63
N ALA A 6 -19.00 12.53 -11.32
CA ALA A 6 -18.70 11.45 -10.39
C ALA A 6 -17.67 10.52 -11.05
N ILE A 7 -16.59 10.23 -10.32
CA ILE A 7 -15.56 9.30 -10.78
C ILE A 7 -16.12 7.89 -10.96
N SER A 8 -15.51 7.10 -11.83
CA SER A 8 -15.88 5.69 -12.00
C SER A 8 -15.49 4.88 -10.76
N TRP A 9 -16.06 3.68 -10.64
CA TRP A 9 -15.65 2.74 -9.59
C TRP A 9 -14.17 2.36 -9.70
N ASP A 10 -13.67 2.19 -10.92
CA ASP A 10 -12.28 1.81 -11.15
C ASP A 10 -11.34 2.94 -10.73
N ASP A 11 -11.66 4.19 -11.07
CA ASP A 11 -10.90 5.36 -10.62
C ASP A 11 -10.92 5.49 -9.10
N TYR A 12 -12.08 5.24 -8.48
CA TYR A 12 -12.22 5.28 -7.03
C TYR A 12 -11.35 4.22 -6.34
N PHE A 13 -11.42 2.96 -6.78
CA PHE A 13 -10.65 1.87 -6.17
C PHE A 13 -9.15 1.99 -6.45
N MET A 14 -8.77 2.43 -7.64
CA MET A 14 -7.38 2.72 -7.97
C MET A 14 -6.84 3.90 -7.15
N GLY A 15 -7.66 4.93 -6.95
CA GLY A 15 -7.36 6.05 -6.07
C GLY A 15 -7.10 5.60 -4.62
N ILE A 16 -7.90 4.66 -4.10
CA ILE A 16 -7.68 4.07 -2.77
C ILE A 16 -6.38 3.27 -2.71
N ALA A 17 -6.06 2.48 -3.75
CA ALA A 17 -4.80 1.74 -3.80
C ALA A 17 -3.60 2.69 -3.78
N HIS A 18 -3.62 3.76 -4.59
CA HIS A 18 -2.57 4.79 -4.56
C HIS A 18 -2.49 5.52 -3.22
N LEU A 19 -3.63 5.89 -2.63
CA LEU A 19 -3.65 6.53 -1.32
C LEU A 19 -3.09 5.61 -0.22
N SER A 20 -3.39 4.31 -0.31
CA SER A 20 -2.85 3.30 0.61
C SER A 20 -1.33 3.17 0.46
N ALA A 21 -0.80 3.26 -0.76
CA ALA A 21 0.65 3.25 -1.00
C ALA A 21 1.39 4.35 -0.23
N LEU A 22 0.76 5.53 -0.05
CA LEU A 22 1.34 6.65 0.70
C LEU A 22 1.55 6.38 2.20
N ARG A 23 1.04 5.25 2.70
CA ARG A 23 1.31 4.77 4.06
C ARG A 23 2.61 3.98 4.20
N SER A 24 3.18 3.52 3.08
CA SER A 24 4.46 2.79 3.07
C SER A 24 5.59 3.72 3.50
N LYS A 25 6.46 3.22 4.38
CA LYS A 25 7.67 3.91 4.84
C LYS A 25 8.92 3.52 4.04
N ASP A 26 8.79 2.59 3.10
CA ASP A 26 9.86 2.20 2.19
C ASP A 26 10.25 3.42 1.33
N PRO A 27 11.52 3.90 1.39
CA PRO A 27 11.95 5.06 0.62
C PRO A 27 12.10 4.78 -0.87
N SER A 28 12.26 3.51 -1.26
CA SER A 28 12.52 3.12 -2.65
C SER A 28 11.24 2.85 -3.43
N THR A 29 10.23 2.24 -2.81
CA THR A 29 9.04 1.78 -3.53
C THR A 29 7.80 1.81 -2.64
N GLN A 30 6.74 2.44 -3.11
CA GLN A 30 5.46 2.51 -2.40
C GLN A 30 4.38 1.85 -3.26
N VAL A 31 3.83 0.74 -2.76
CA VAL A 31 2.77 -0.04 -3.40
C VAL A 31 1.60 -0.13 -2.43
N GLY A 32 0.40 0.05 -2.96
CA GLY A 32 -0.84 -0.15 -2.22
C GLY A 32 -1.77 -1.07 -2.98
N ALA A 33 -2.70 -1.68 -2.25
CA ALA A 33 -3.68 -2.62 -2.78
C ALA A 33 -5.05 -2.34 -2.18
N CYS A 34 -6.09 -2.58 -2.98
CA CYS A 34 -7.49 -2.49 -2.59
C CYS A 34 -8.21 -3.74 -3.10
N ILE A 35 -8.77 -4.54 -2.19
CA ILE A 35 -9.53 -5.75 -2.51
C ILE A 35 -11.01 -5.40 -2.38
N VAL A 36 -11.76 -5.68 -3.44
CA VAL A 36 -13.16 -5.31 -3.59
C VAL A 36 -13.97 -6.56 -3.92
N ASP A 37 -15.15 -6.69 -3.33
CA ASP A 37 -16.09 -7.78 -3.64
C ASP A 37 -16.95 -7.48 -4.88
N GLU A 38 -17.78 -8.46 -5.29
CA GLU A 38 -18.71 -8.34 -6.41
C GLU A 38 -19.76 -7.23 -6.23
N ASN A 39 -20.02 -6.82 -4.99
CA ASN A 39 -20.96 -5.76 -4.62
C ASN A 39 -20.29 -4.38 -4.53
N LYS A 40 -19.04 -4.25 -5.00
CA LYS A 40 -18.26 -3.01 -4.98
C LYS A 40 -18.00 -2.49 -3.56
N LYS A 41 -17.90 -3.39 -2.59
CA LYS A 41 -17.49 -3.08 -1.22
C LYS A 41 -16.03 -3.41 -1.03
N ILE A 42 -15.31 -2.51 -0.37
CA ILE A 42 -13.92 -2.74 0.02
C ILE A 42 -13.92 -3.76 1.16
N VAL A 43 -13.22 -4.87 0.97
CA VAL A 43 -13.07 -5.93 1.98
C VAL A 43 -11.65 -6.02 2.52
N GLY A 44 -10.70 -5.31 1.90
CA GLY A 44 -9.34 -5.20 2.39
C GLY A 44 -8.58 -4.07 1.71
N ILE A 45 -7.67 -3.44 2.45
CA ILE A 45 -6.68 -2.49 1.94
C ILE A 45 -5.31 -2.85 2.52
N GLY A 46 -4.25 -2.52 1.79
CA GLY A 46 -2.90 -2.81 2.24
C GLY A 46 -1.85 -2.00 1.51
N TYR A 47 -0.63 -2.05 2.03
CA TYR A 47 0.55 -1.44 1.45
C TYR A 47 1.80 -2.25 1.83
N ASN A 48 2.91 -2.08 1.11
CA ASN A 48 4.16 -2.74 1.46
C ASN A 48 4.74 -2.15 2.76
N GLY A 49 5.16 -3.01 3.68
CA GLY A 49 5.65 -2.62 5.00
C GLY A 49 6.35 -3.77 5.69
N LEU A 50 7.09 -3.47 6.76
CA LEU A 50 7.58 -4.50 7.68
C LEU A 50 6.41 -5.19 8.39
N PRO A 51 6.59 -6.46 8.83
CA PRO A 51 5.64 -7.12 9.72
C PRO A 51 5.27 -6.27 10.95
N ILE A 52 4.04 -6.44 11.42
CA ILE A 52 3.52 -5.70 12.58
C ILE A 52 4.40 -5.96 13.80
N GLY A 53 4.79 -4.88 14.49
CA GLY A 53 5.60 -4.92 15.70
C GLY A 53 7.09 -4.70 15.48
N LEU A 54 7.55 -4.63 14.22
CA LEU A 54 8.94 -4.24 13.91
C LEU A 54 9.05 -2.73 13.76
N SER A 55 10.10 -2.16 14.36
CA SER A 55 10.43 -0.74 14.23
C SER A 55 11.26 -0.50 12.97
N ASP A 56 10.86 0.47 12.16
CA ASP A 56 11.64 0.97 11.02
C ASP A 56 12.98 1.61 11.42
N ASP A 57 13.15 1.98 12.69
CA ASP A 57 14.42 2.52 13.19
C ASP A 57 15.40 1.38 13.54
N GLU A 58 14.89 0.17 13.78
CA GLU A 58 15.69 -1.01 14.14
C GLU A 58 15.98 -1.89 12.93
N PHE A 59 15.10 -1.89 11.92
CA PHE A 59 15.25 -2.72 10.72
C PHE A 59 15.43 -1.85 9.47
N PRO A 60 16.56 -1.99 8.76
CA PRO A 60 16.87 -1.14 7.62
C PRO A 60 16.02 -1.47 6.39
N TRP A 61 15.76 -0.44 5.61
CA TRP A 61 15.08 -0.52 4.31
C TRP A 61 16.02 -0.85 3.14
N GLU A 62 17.31 -1.04 3.42
CA GLU A 62 18.34 -1.22 2.42
C GLU A 62 18.14 -2.49 1.60
N ARG A 63 18.40 -2.39 0.29
CA ARG A 63 18.19 -3.51 -0.65
C ARG A 63 19.33 -4.51 -0.62
N GLU A 64 20.51 -4.08 -0.18
CA GLU A 64 21.76 -4.83 -0.18
C GLU A 64 22.34 -4.83 1.24
N GLY A 65 22.93 -5.94 1.67
CA GLY A 65 23.51 -6.11 3.00
C GLY A 65 23.46 -7.56 3.47
N ASP A 66 24.02 -7.81 4.65
CA ASP A 66 23.90 -9.11 5.32
C ASP A 66 22.45 -9.41 5.74
N PHE A 67 22.16 -10.64 6.17
CA PHE A 67 20.79 -11.11 6.46
C PHE A 67 19.95 -10.16 7.33
N ILE A 68 20.55 -9.57 8.37
CA ILE A 68 19.85 -8.64 9.28
C ILE A 68 19.77 -7.21 8.74
N ASN A 69 20.59 -6.87 7.74
CA ASN A 69 20.79 -5.52 7.25
C ASN A 69 20.19 -5.28 5.86
N SER A 70 19.51 -6.26 5.27
CA SER A 70 18.85 -6.09 3.99
C SER A 70 17.37 -6.48 4.07
N LYS A 71 16.55 -5.74 3.33
CA LYS A 71 15.10 -5.94 3.19
C LYS A 71 14.73 -7.29 2.53
N TYR A 72 15.64 -7.87 1.75
CA TYR A 72 15.35 -9.01 0.86
C TYR A 72 16.02 -10.32 1.26
N ALA A 73 16.77 -10.35 2.36
CA ALA A 73 17.49 -11.55 2.79
C ALA A 73 16.60 -12.56 3.52
#